data_AF-A0A7Y2EBA9-F1
#
_entry.id   AF-A0A7Y2EBA9-F1
#
_cell.length_a   1.000
_cell.length_b   1.000
_cell.length_c   1.000
_cell.angle_alpha   90.00
_cell.angle_beta   90.00
_cell.angle_gamma   90.00
#
_symmetry.space_group_name_H-M   'P 1'
#
loop_
_entity.id
_entity.type
_entity.pdbx_description
1 polymer ?
#
loop_
_entity_poly.entity_id
_entity_poly.type
_entity_poly.pdbx_seq_one_letter_code
_entity_poly.pdbx_strand_id
1 'polypeptide(L)'
;MKQTILFTFLSILLSFQAISGQSTSIKKGVITDSVPIGPEGSESMAVFLPKDFSMEKKWPVLFVFESEGRGRQAIGMFQEAAEKEGYILAAPNNVRDSLAIAQNMLVTNRMIDQFTAMLPIDVKRMYTGGFGKGGQLASLVPVFLPKLSGAVVSGAALPTLEVLNDKKPFYFIGIVGKRDFNYPLLRETMDQLDRKKYPNHLFVFDGGNQWPPKSYLEKAFQLFTLEAMEKGVIPTDTTFLENSYDFQLIEVRQLLQKNELLNAYSQMEDLLQAYGGQMELDSLKNEIKKLKKDSRFRAQRREEKNTFFQETLRKEDYEFYLEEDIATYNYNNLGWWKFQMESLDKLEQKDSENSRDLAARLRAYINAYIEDYILIVSREENVDEEALLLLQMMKTITEPGNPEYYLAVISQSAKLDDYGTALFYLEELLKTGYRDQEVLYNLEHTALLRITPEFNAIIAEYFKDARYEIIEE
;
A
#
# COMPACT_ATOMS: atom_id res chain seq x y z
N MET A 1 74.91 15.54 -48.46
CA MET A 1 74.86 14.38 -47.55
C MET A 1 74.16 14.81 -46.27
N LYS A 2 73.00 14.18 -46.00
CA LYS A 2 72.34 13.91 -44.71
C LYS A 2 72.94 14.55 -43.45
N GLN A 3 72.11 15.26 -42.69
CA GLN A 3 71.73 14.84 -41.33
C GLN A 3 70.50 15.58 -40.81
N THR A 4 69.67 14.80 -40.16
CA THR A 4 68.32 15.04 -39.63
C THR A 4 68.40 15.75 -38.29
N ILE A 5 67.64 16.82 -38.06
CA ILE A 5 67.24 17.25 -36.71
C ILE A 5 65.74 17.53 -36.71
N LEU A 6 65.09 16.79 -35.83
CA LEU A 6 63.68 16.72 -35.49
C LEU A 6 63.35 17.93 -34.59
N PHE A 7 62.33 18.72 -34.94
CA PHE A 7 61.65 19.59 -33.97
C PHE A 7 60.14 19.34 -34.05
N THR A 8 59.64 18.80 -32.96
CA THR A 8 58.28 18.45 -32.59
C THR A 8 57.40 19.70 -32.52
N PHE A 9 56.32 19.75 -33.31
CA PHE A 9 55.22 20.67 -33.10
C PHE A 9 54.04 19.87 -32.51
N LEU A 10 53.71 20.18 -31.26
CA LEU A 10 52.65 19.58 -30.47
C LEU A 10 51.31 20.23 -30.89
N SER A 11 50.55 19.57 -31.77
CA SER A 11 49.15 19.91 -32.05
C SER A 11 48.24 19.00 -31.21
N ILE A 12 47.68 19.59 -30.15
CA ILE A 12 46.61 19.03 -29.34
C ILE A 12 45.36 18.88 -30.23
N LEU A 13 45.08 17.67 -30.67
CA LEU A 13 43.78 17.30 -31.25
C LEU A 13 42.79 17.12 -30.10
N LEU A 14 41.94 18.13 -29.91
CA LEU A 14 40.68 18.02 -29.18
C LEU A 14 39.80 16.96 -29.86
N SER A 15 39.84 15.73 -29.37
CA SER A 15 38.79 14.76 -29.62
C SER A 15 37.57 15.14 -28.77
N PHE A 16 36.67 15.93 -29.36
CA PHE A 16 35.27 15.98 -28.94
C PHE A 16 34.68 14.58 -29.15
N GLN A 17 34.73 13.73 -28.14
CA GLN A 17 33.86 12.57 -28.08
C GLN A 17 32.46 13.09 -27.76
N ALA A 18 31.61 13.16 -28.78
CA ALA A 18 30.18 13.27 -28.57
C ALA A 18 29.75 12.05 -27.74
N ILE A 19 29.44 12.29 -26.47
CA ILE A 19 28.76 11.31 -25.60
C ILE A 19 27.42 11.07 -26.27
N SER A 20 27.35 9.98 -27.05
CA SER A 20 26.10 9.46 -27.56
C SER A 20 25.36 8.91 -26.35
N GLY A 21 24.44 9.70 -25.79
CA GLY A 21 23.52 9.21 -24.77
C GLY A 21 22.81 7.97 -25.32
N GLN A 22 22.89 6.86 -24.59
CA GLN A 22 22.13 5.66 -24.92
C GLN A 22 20.66 6.04 -24.98
N SER A 23 20.05 6.04 -26.16
CA SER A 23 18.60 6.09 -26.27
C SER A 23 18.07 4.72 -25.86
N THR A 24 17.61 4.58 -24.62
CA THR A 24 16.93 3.38 -24.15
C THR A 24 15.67 3.16 -25.00
N SER A 25 15.71 2.21 -25.94
CA SER A 25 14.54 1.90 -26.77
C SER A 25 13.48 1.19 -25.92
N ILE A 26 12.30 1.78 -25.81
CA ILE A 26 11.17 1.18 -25.07
C ILE A 26 10.59 0.04 -25.90
N LYS A 27 10.62 -1.19 -25.36
CA LYS A 27 10.12 -2.39 -26.05
C LYS A 27 8.65 -2.63 -25.72
N LYS A 28 7.87 -3.06 -26.71
CA LYS A 28 6.46 -3.46 -26.52
C LYS A 28 6.34 -4.80 -25.80
N GLY A 29 5.29 -4.97 -25.01
CA GLY A 29 4.94 -6.19 -24.30
C GLY A 29 5.82 -6.55 -23.10
N VAL A 30 6.81 -5.70 -22.76
CA VAL A 30 7.74 -5.92 -21.64
C VAL A 30 8.03 -4.62 -20.88
N ILE A 31 8.37 -4.73 -19.60
CA ILE A 31 8.70 -3.58 -18.76
C ILE A 31 10.14 -3.12 -19.01
N THR A 32 10.30 -1.87 -19.42
CA THR A 32 11.58 -1.15 -19.56
C THR A 32 11.78 -0.27 -18.32
N ASP A 33 12.72 -0.61 -17.44
CA ASP A 33 12.77 -0.04 -16.06
C ASP A 33 13.44 1.34 -15.95
N SER A 34 14.46 1.63 -16.76
CA SER A 34 15.30 2.82 -16.59
C SER A 34 15.25 3.73 -17.82
N VAL A 35 14.05 4.20 -18.15
CA VAL A 35 13.89 5.25 -19.16
C VAL A 35 14.30 6.58 -18.51
N PRO A 36 15.33 7.28 -19.02
CA PRO A 36 15.85 8.49 -18.40
C PRO A 36 14.81 9.63 -18.45
N ILE A 37 14.69 10.35 -17.34
CA ILE A 37 13.87 11.56 -17.18
C ILE A 37 14.67 12.65 -16.44
N GLY A 38 14.13 13.86 -16.41
CA GLY A 38 14.75 15.03 -15.77
C GLY A 38 15.89 15.64 -16.61
N PRO A 39 16.48 16.76 -16.14
CA PRO A 39 17.65 17.36 -16.78
C PRO A 39 18.81 16.36 -16.84
N GLU A 40 19.37 16.15 -18.04
CA GLU A 40 20.50 15.24 -18.28
C GLU A 40 20.28 13.77 -17.86
N GLY A 41 19.04 13.35 -17.63
CA GLY A 41 18.73 11.97 -17.20
C GLY A 41 19.02 11.72 -15.71
N SER A 42 18.91 12.74 -14.86
CA SER A 42 19.11 12.63 -13.41
C SER A 42 18.07 11.76 -12.68
N GLU A 43 16.93 11.53 -13.32
CA GLU A 43 15.83 10.72 -12.81
C GLU A 43 15.55 9.56 -13.80
N SER A 44 14.78 8.56 -13.39
CA SER A 44 14.33 7.50 -14.31
C SER A 44 12.89 7.06 -14.03
N MET A 45 12.29 6.40 -15.02
CA MET A 45 10.97 5.78 -14.89
C MET A 45 10.94 4.40 -15.55
N ALA A 46 10.13 3.52 -14.98
CA ALA A 46 9.74 2.29 -15.62
C ALA A 46 8.58 2.56 -16.60
N VAL A 47 8.56 1.86 -17.73
CA VAL A 47 7.54 2.00 -18.78
C VAL A 47 7.14 0.64 -19.31
N PHE A 48 5.85 0.44 -19.54
CA PHE A 48 5.29 -0.69 -20.27
C PHE A 48 4.39 -0.17 -21.40
N LEU A 49 4.66 -0.66 -22.62
CA LEU A 49 3.83 -0.43 -23.80
C LEU A 49 3.12 -1.74 -24.15
N PRO A 50 1.80 -1.74 -24.36
CA PRO A 50 1.08 -2.92 -24.86
C PRO A 50 1.67 -3.46 -26.16
N LYS A 51 1.49 -4.75 -26.45
CA LYS A 51 2.01 -5.34 -27.71
C LYS A 51 1.45 -4.69 -28.96
N ASP A 52 0.20 -4.25 -28.92
CA ASP A 52 -0.49 -3.56 -30.01
C ASP A 52 -0.19 -2.04 -30.06
N PHE A 53 0.75 -1.56 -29.22
CA PHE A 53 1.17 -0.16 -29.22
C PHE A 53 1.52 0.35 -30.63
N SER A 54 1.01 1.53 -31.00
CA SER A 54 1.34 2.20 -32.26
C SER A 54 1.45 3.71 -32.08
N MET A 55 2.30 4.34 -32.89
CA MET A 55 2.48 5.80 -32.90
C MET A 55 1.34 6.55 -33.62
N GLU A 56 0.42 5.82 -34.25
CA GLU A 56 -0.62 6.37 -35.13
C GLU A 56 -1.91 6.75 -34.37
N LYS A 57 -2.07 6.26 -33.14
CA LYS A 57 -3.21 6.59 -32.27
C LYS A 57 -2.74 7.09 -30.92
N LYS A 58 -3.63 7.79 -30.23
CA LYS A 58 -3.40 8.21 -28.84
C LYS A 58 -3.80 7.11 -27.86
N TRP A 59 -3.06 6.97 -26.78
CA TRP A 59 -3.22 5.91 -25.79
C TRP A 59 -3.60 6.46 -24.42
N PRO A 60 -4.46 5.75 -23.67
CA PRO A 60 -4.61 6.03 -22.25
C PRO A 60 -3.37 5.55 -21.48
N VAL A 61 -3.11 6.18 -20.33
CA VAL A 61 -1.97 5.85 -19.46
C VAL A 61 -2.37 5.80 -18.00
N LEU A 62 -1.83 4.83 -17.27
CA LEU A 62 -1.84 4.78 -15.82
C LEU A 62 -0.41 5.01 -15.28
N PHE A 63 -0.25 6.06 -14.49
CA PHE A 63 0.97 6.32 -13.74
C PHE A 63 0.92 5.59 -12.39
N VAL A 64 1.78 4.59 -12.20
CA VAL A 64 1.76 3.72 -11.03
C VAL A 64 2.79 4.17 -10.00
N PHE A 65 2.40 4.26 -8.74
CA PHE A 65 3.22 4.73 -7.64
C PHE A 65 3.47 3.61 -6.62
N GLU A 66 4.71 3.57 -6.18
CA GLU A 66 5.23 2.70 -5.13
C GLU A 66 6.10 3.59 -4.24
N SER A 67 5.92 3.52 -2.92
CA SER A 67 6.43 4.56 -2.02
C SER A 67 7.95 4.66 -1.99
N GLU A 68 8.68 3.63 -2.41
CA GLU A 68 10.14 3.64 -2.49
C GLU A 68 10.67 3.75 -3.92
N GLY A 69 9.80 4.08 -4.89
CA GLY A 69 10.16 4.23 -6.29
C GLY A 69 10.60 2.92 -6.94
N ARG A 70 10.05 1.77 -6.50
CA ARG A 70 10.24 0.48 -7.19
C ARG A 70 9.34 0.38 -8.43
N GLY A 71 9.60 1.23 -9.43
CA GLY A 71 8.72 1.43 -10.59
C GLY A 71 8.42 0.13 -11.37
N ARG A 72 9.43 -0.71 -11.63
CA ARG A 72 9.22 -2.02 -12.27
C ARG A 72 8.27 -2.93 -11.49
N GLN A 73 8.40 -2.98 -10.17
CA GLN A 73 7.53 -3.80 -9.32
C GLN A 73 6.08 -3.28 -9.38
N ALA A 74 5.92 -1.96 -9.30
CA ALA A 74 4.63 -1.29 -9.38
C ALA A 74 3.90 -1.62 -10.70
N ILE A 75 4.59 -1.47 -11.84
CA ILE A 75 4.06 -1.79 -13.16
C ILE A 75 3.72 -3.27 -13.28
N GLY A 76 4.54 -4.16 -12.71
CA GLY A 76 4.31 -5.61 -12.73
C GLY A 76 2.95 -6.02 -12.19
N MET A 77 2.40 -5.26 -11.23
CA MET A 77 1.07 -5.53 -10.66
C MET A 77 -0.06 -5.24 -11.65
N PHE A 78 0.07 -4.21 -12.49
CA PHE A 78 -0.95 -3.79 -13.45
C PHE A 78 -0.74 -4.36 -14.86
N GLN A 79 0.44 -4.92 -15.17
CA GLN A 79 0.86 -5.26 -16.53
C GLN A 79 -0.15 -6.11 -17.31
N GLU A 80 -0.70 -7.16 -16.68
CA GLU A 80 -1.63 -8.07 -17.35
C GLU A 80 -2.96 -7.39 -17.69
N ALA A 81 -3.50 -6.63 -16.74
CA ALA A 81 -4.74 -5.87 -16.93
C ALA A 81 -4.53 -4.76 -17.98
N ALA A 82 -3.38 -4.09 -17.97
CA ALA A 82 -3.06 -3.04 -18.92
C ALA A 82 -2.85 -3.57 -20.35
N GLU A 83 -2.22 -4.73 -20.52
CA GLU A 83 -2.12 -5.39 -21.82
C GLU A 83 -3.51 -5.74 -22.38
N LYS A 84 -4.39 -6.28 -21.54
CA LYS A 84 -5.74 -6.70 -21.94
C LYS A 84 -6.64 -5.53 -22.31
N GLU A 85 -6.58 -4.45 -21.53
CA GLU A 85 -7.45 -3.28 -21.66
C GLU A 85 -6.85 -2.16 -22.52
N GLY A 86 -5.62 -2.34 -23.04
CA GLY A 86 -4.98 -1.40 -23.96
C GLY A 86 -4.45 -0.12 -23.29
N TYR A 87 -3.84 -0.23 -22.12
CA TYR A 87 -3.26 0.89 -21.38
C TYR A 87 -1.74 0.87 -21.37
N ILE A 88 -1.14 2.05 -21.51
CA ILE A 88 0.28 2.26 -21.22
C ILE A 88 0.46 2.38 -19.70
N LEU A 89 1.56 1.85 -19.17
CA LEU A 89 1.95 2.08 -17.78
C LEU A 89 3.27 2.83 -17.71
N ALA A 90 3.38 3.74 -16.75
CA ALA A 90 4.62 4.40 -16.39
C ALA A 90 4.73 4.55 -14.87
N ALA A 91 5.93 4.46 -14.31
CA ALA A 91 6.14 4.58 -12.87
C ALA A 91 7.46 5.30 -12.57
N PRO A 92 7.47 6.33 -11.69
CA PRO A 92 8.70 7.03 -11.34
C PRO A 92 9.58 6.17 -10.44
N ASN A 93 10.89 6.17 -10.69
CA ASN A 93 11.86 5.48 -9.83
C ASN A 93 12.46 6.37 -8.74
N ASN A 94 12.10 7.66 -8.72
CA ASN A 94 12.72 8.70 -7.87
C ASN A 94 11.75 9.30 -6.83
N VAL A 95 10.57 8.70 -6.65
CA VAL A 95 9.69 9.01 -5.51
C VAL A 95 10.14 8.23 -4.29
N ARG A 96 10.05 8.82 -3.09
CA ARG A 96 10.39 8.16 -1.82
C ARG A 96 9.44 8.64 -0.72
N ASP A 97 9.09 7.76 0.21
CA ASP A 97 8.26 8.11 1.38
C ASP A 97 8.99 9.12 2.28
N SER A 98 10.32 9.06 2.31
CA SER A 98 11.16 9.99 3.07
C SER A 98 11.20 11.42 2.50
N LEU A 99 10.71 11.65 1.28
CA LEU A 99 10.69 12.98 0.67
C LEU A 99 9.40 13.70 1.03
N ALA A 100 9.49 15.03 1.17
CA ALA A 100 8.31 15.85 1.32
C ALA A 100 7.36 15.66 0.14
N ILE A 101 6.04 15.63 0.40
CA ILE A 101 5.01 15.42 -0.64
C ILE A 101 5.19 16.37 -1.84
N ALA A 102 5.53 17.64 -1.58
CA ALA A 102 5.79 18.62 -2.63
C ALA A 102 6.94 18.20 -3.57
N GLN A 103 7.99 17.58 -3.06
CA GLN A 103 9.11 17.07 -3.87
C GLN A 103 8.67 15.87 -4.72
N ASN A 104 7.95 14.92 -4.13
CA ASN A 104 7.35 13.80 -4.88
C ASN A 104 6.42 14.29 -6.00
N MET A 105 5.63 15.35 -5.76
CA MET A 105 4.78 15.98 -6.79
C MET A 105 5.59 16.65 -7.91
N LEU A 106 6.72 17.29 -7.60
CA LEU A 106 7.59 17.90 -8.61
C LEU A 106 8.23 16.84 -9.52
N VAL A 107 8.74 15.75 -8.94
CA VAL A 107 9.25 14.59 -9.71
C VAL A 107 8.16 14.02 -10.61
N THR A 108 6.97 13.82 -10.03
CA THR A 108 5.80 13.30 -10.76
C THR A 108 5.41 14.19 -11.93
N ASN A 109 5.31 15.50 -11.72
CA ASN A 109 4.92 16.41 -12.79
C ASN A 109 5.95 16.43 -13.93
N ARG A 110 7.25 16.46 -13.61
CA ARG A 110 8.33 16.37 -14.61
C ARG A 110 8.24 15.09 -15.42
N MET A 111 8.06 13.94 -14.76
CA MET A 111 7.90 12.65 -15.43
C MET A 111 6.71 12.69 -16.40
N ILE A 112 5.54 13.16 -15.96
CA ILE A 112 4.33 13.22 -16.81
C ILE A 112 4.56 14.13 -18.03
N ASP A 113 5.14 15.32 -17.82
CA ASP A 113 5.39 16.28 -18.90
C ASP A 113 6.37 15.73 -19.94
N GLN A 114 7.45 15.07 -19.51
CA GLN A 114 8.39 14.42 -20.42
C GLN A 114 7.78 13.20 -21.11
N PHE A 115 7.04 12.36 -20.37
CA PHE A 115 6.41 11.16 -20.91
C PHE A 115 5.40 11.47 -22.01
N THR A 116 4.55 12.48 -21.77
CA THR A 116 3.54 12.94 -22.74
C THR A 116 4.14 13.65 -23.95
N ALA A 117 5.38 14.16 -23.85
CA ALA A 117 6.13 14.67 -24.99
C ALA A 117 6.78 13.55 -25.82
N MET A 118 7.08 12.39 -25.21
CA MET A 118 7.74 11.26 -25.87
C MET A 118 6.77 10.32 -26.60
N LEU A 119 5.54 10.14 -26.10
CA LEU A 119 4.58 9.16 -26.59
C LEU A 119 3.23 9.80 -26.93
N PRO A 120 2.46 9.24 -27.87
CA PRO A 120 1.13 9.75 -28.23
C PRO A 120 0.12 9.40 -27.13
N ILE A 121 0.08 10.20 -26.07
CA ILE A 121 -0.85 10.04 -24.95
C ILE A 121 -2.14 10.82 -25.22
N ASP A 122 -3.28 10.21 -24.90
CA ASP A 122 -4.53 10.92 -24.76
C ASP A 122 -4.55 11.65 -23.42
N VAL A 123 -4.31 12.96 -23.45
CA VAL A 123 -4.23 13.81 -22.25
C VAL A 123 -5.55 13.87 -21.46
N LYS A 124 -6.67 13.41 -22.01
CA LYS A 124 -7.95 13.27 -21.29
C LYS A 124 -8.14 11.89 -20.66
N ARG A 125 -7.16 10.99 -20.82
CA ARG A 125 -7.17 9.60 -20.32
C ARG A 125 -5.85 9.28 -19.62
N MET A 126 -5.46 10.18 -18.72
CA MET A 126 -4.31 10.00 -17.85
C MET A 126 -4.79 9.74 -16.43
N TYR A 127 -4.33 8.66 -15.82
CA TYR A 127 -4.78 8.20 -14.51
C TYR A 127 -3.59 7.91 -13.61
N THR A 128 -3.82 7.79 -12.31
CA THR A 128 -2.81 7.34 -11.36
C THR A 128 -3.25 6.07 -10.63
N GLY A 129 -2.31 5.29 -10.13
CA GLY A 129 -2.65 4.14 -9.29
C GLY A 129 -1.54 3.70 -8.37
N GLY A 130 -1.88 2.92 -7.35
CA GLY A 130 -0.91 2.43 -6.37
C GLY A 130 -1.55 1.63 -5.25
N PHE A 131 -0.70 1.09 -4.37
CA PHE A 131 -1.10 0.34 -3.19
C PHE A 131 -0.53 0.96 -1.91
N GLY A 132 -1.27 0.93 -0.81
CA GLY A 132 -0.81 1.46 0.49
C GLY A 132 -0.35 2.91 0.39
N LYS A 133 0.85 3.22 0.90
CA LYS A 133 1.48 4.55 0.79
C LYS A 133 1.66 5.03 -0.66
N GLY A 134 1.95 4.11 -1.60
CA GLY A 134 1.97 4.42 -3.03
C GLY A 134 0.58 4.77 -3.57
N GLY A 135 -0.47 4.12 -3.06
CA GLY A 135 -1.86 4.44 -3.33
C GLY A 135 -2.29 5.80 -2.78
N GLN A 136 -1.87 6.13 -1.55
CA GLN A 136 -2.06 7.46 -0.97
C GLN A 136 -1.41 8.54 -1.85
N LEU A 137 -0.15 8.35 -2.26
CA LEU A 137 0.53 9.26 -3.18
C LEU A 137 -0.23 9.39 -4.51
N ALA A 138 -0.63 8.26 -5.11
CA ALA A 138 -1.40 8.23 -6.35
C ALA A 138 -2.73 9.01 -6.23
N SER A 139 -3.41 8.93 -5.10
CA SER A 139 -4.68 9.63 -4.84
C SER A 139 -4.54 11.16 -4.81
N LEU A 140 -3.38 11.66 -4.40
CA LEU A 140 -3.09 13.09 -4.32
C LEU A 140 -2.70 13.69 -5.67
N VAL A 141 -2.20 12.88 -6.61
CA VAL A 141 -1.71 13.39 -7.90
C VAL A 141 -2.81 14.13 -8.69
N PRO A 142 -4.03 13.61 -8.89
CA PRO A 142 -5.09 14.35 -9.59
C PRO A 142 -5.54 15.62 -8.86
N VAL A 143 -5.38 15.67 -7.53
CA VAL A 143 -5.69 16.87 -6.72
C VAL A 143 -4.72 18.00 -7.07
N PHE A 144 -3.41 17.71 -7.07
CA PHE A 144 -2.37 18.72 -7.34
C PHE A 144 -2.16 18.97 -8.83
N LEU A 145 -2.39 17.96 -9.68
CA LEU A 145 -2.23 17.98 -11.12
C LEU A 145 -3.59 17.67 -11.79
N PRO A 146 -4.50 18.66 -11.92
CA PRO A 146 -5.86 18.45 -12.42
C PRO A 146 -5.96 18.06 -13.91
N LYS A 147 -4.83 17.75 -14.55
CA LYS A 147 -4.77 17.15 -15.89
C LYS A 147 -5.00 15.64 -15.86
N LEU A 148 -4.93 15.00 -14.69
CA LEU A 148 -5.25 13.58 -14.51
C LEU A 148 -6.75 13.43 -14.26
N SER A 149 -7.36 12.45 -14.93
CA SER A 149 -8.81 12.24 -14.94
C SER A 149 -9.30 11.29 -13.85
N GLY A 150 -8.42 10.53 -13.22
CA GLY A 150 -8.80 9.62 -12.14
C GLY A 150 -7.62 8.95 -11.44
N ALA A 151 -7.94 8.24 -10.36
CA ALA A 151 -7.01 7.45 -9.55
C ALA A 151 -7.61 6.08 -9.22
N VAL A 152 -6.80 5.02 -9.25
CA VAL A 152 -7.13 3.69 -8.71
C VAL A 152 -6.24 3.37 -7.51
N VAL A 153 -6.84 3.33 -6.32
CA VAL A 153 -6.13 3.22 -5.04
C VAL A 153 -6.46 1.88 -4.41
N SER A 154 -5.43 1.08 -4.14
CA SER A 154 -5.59 -0.22 -3.49
C SER A 154 -5.09 -0.18 -2.03
N GLY A 155 -5.85 -0.74 -1.09
CA GLY A 155 -5.42 -0.87 0.32
C GLY A 155 -5.05 0.45 1.01
N ALA A 156 -5.66 1.55 0.57
CA ALA A 156 -5.45 2.89 1.10
C ALA A 156 -6.67 3.77 0.85
N ALA A 157 -6.79 4.84 1.63
CA ALA A 157 -7.76 5.90 1.45
C ALA A 157 -7.07 7.21 1.07
N LEU A 158 -7.87 8.22 0.72
CA LEU A 158 -7.37 9.55 0.44
C LEU A 158 -6.92 10.20 1.77
N PRO A 159 -5.67 10.69 1.92
CA PRO A 159 -5.13 11.10 3.22
C PRO A 159 -5.93 12.21 3.93
N THR A 160 -6.46 13.17 3.16
CA THR A 160 -7.33 14.22 3.69
C THR A 160 -8.28 14.72 2.62
N LEU A 161 -9.58 14.82 2.95
CA LEU A 161 -10.58 15.34 2.03
C LEU A 161 -10.51 16.86 1.85
N GLU A 162 -9.76 17.57 2.70
CA GLU A 162 -9.66 19.04 2.68
C GLU A 162 -8.93 19.57 1.44
N VAL A 163 -8.05 18.75 0.85
CA VAL A 163 -7.31 19.15 -0.36
C VAL A 163 -8.16 19.04 -1.64
N LEU A 164 -9.33 18.41 -1.56
CA LEU A 164 -10.21 18.22 -2.73
C LEU A 164 -10.73 19.54 -3.27
N ASN A 165 -10.72 19.66 -4.60
CA ASN A 165 -11.27 20.81 -5.31
C ASN A 165 -12.56 20.43 -6.03
N ASP A 166 -13.71 20.72 -5.40
CA ASP A 166 -15.04 20.34 -5.91
C ASP A 166 -15.36 20.89 -7.32
N LYS A 167 -14.58 21.86 -7.83
CA LYS A 167 -14.71 22.36 -9.21
C LYS A 167 -13.96 21.53 -10.25
N LYS A 168 -13.09 20.60 -9.80
CA LYS A 168 -12.25 19.76 -10.63
C LYS A 168 -12.31 18.30 -10.15
N PRO A 169 -13.50 17.67 -10.19
CA PRO A 169 -13.62 16.28 -9.79
C PRO A 169 -12.85 15.37 -10.74
N PHE A 170 -12.36 14.26 -10.19
CA PHE A 170 -11.72 13.17 -10.91
C PHE A 170 -12.33 11.84 -10.44
N TYR A 171 -12.21 10.79 -11.25
CA TYR A 171 -12.73 9.49 -10.89
C TYR A 171 -11.85 8.82 -9.84
N PHE A 172 -12.39 8.59 -8.65
CA PHE A 172 -11.71 7.83 -7.60
C PHE A 172 -12.20 6.37 -7.56
N ILE A 173 -11.33 5.41 -7.84
CA ILE A 173 -11.64 3.98 -7.71
C ILE A 173 -10.87 3.42 -6.52
N GLY A 174 -11.57 3.00 -5.47
CA GLY A 174 -11.01 2.30 -4.32
C GLY A 174 -11.07 0.79 -4.48
N ILE A 175 -10.01 0.08 -4.09
CA ILE A 175 -9.98 -1.39 -4.05
C ILE A 175 -9.43 -1.84 -2.70
N VAL A 176 -10.15 -2.68 -1.97
CA VAL A 176 -9.75 -3.04 -0.60
C VAL A 176 -10.16 -4.45 -0.22
N GLY A 177 -9.35 -5.11 0.60
CA GLY A 177 -9.68 -6.40 1.19
C GLY A 177 -10.65 -6.24 2.36
N LYS A 178 -11.60 -7.18 2.54
CA LYS A 178 -12.51 -7.21 3.70
C LYS A 178 -11.79 -7.13 5.05
N ARG A 179 -10.56 -7.66 5.15
CA ARG A 179 -9.73 -7.75 6.35
C ARG A 179 -8.64 -6.68 6.40
N ASP A 180 -8.61 -5.77 5.44
CA ASP A 180 -7.71 -4.62 5.45
C ASP A 180 -8.21 -3.58 6.46
N PHE A 181 -7.34 -3.12 7.36
CA PHE A 181 -7.70 -2.12 8.36
C PHE A 181 -8.11 -0.77 7.74
N ASN A 182 -7.74 -0.52 6.47
CA ASN A 182 -8.15 0.65 5.70
C ASN A 182 -9.59 0.58 5.16
N TYR A 183 -10.26 -0.57 5.23
CA TYR A 183 -11.60 -0.73 4.66
C TYR A 183 -12.64 0.27 5.22
N PRO A 184 -12.80 0.44 6.55
CA PRO A 184 -13.73 1.44 7.09
C PRO A 184 -13.43 2.87 6.61
N LEU A 185 -12.15 3.28 6.63
CA LEU A 185 -11.73 4.62 6.22
C LEU A 185 -11.98 4.86 4.73
N LEU A 186 -11.73 3.85 3.89
CA LEU A 186 -12.01 3.94 2.47
C LEU A 186 -13.51 4.04 2.18
N ARG A 187 -14.37 3.32 2.93
CA ARG A 187 -15.83 3.47 2.82
C ARG A 187 -16.29 4.87 3.19
N GLU A 188 -15.78 5.41 4.29
CA GLU A 188 -16.09 6.78 4.68
C GLU A 188 -15.64 7.78 3.60
N THR A 189 -14.46 7.55 3.02
CA THR A 189 -13.96 8.34 1.89
C THR A 189 -14.97 8.30 0.72
N MET A 190 -15.50 7.13 0.35
CA MET A 190 -16.50 7.01 -0.71
C MET A 190 -17.78 7.77 -0.38
N ASP A 191 -18.32 7.61 0.83
CA ASP A 191 -19.53 8.31 1.28
C ASP A 191 -19.37 9.84 1.20
N GLN A 192 -18.17 10.35 1.50
CA GLN A 192 -17.88 11.78 1.42
C GLN A 192 -17.68 12.26 -0.02
N LEU A 193 -17.05 11.44 -0.88
CA LEU A 193 -16.93 11.69 -2.31
C LEU A 193 -18.31 11.75 -2.98
N ASP A 194 -19.23 10.85 -2.61
CA ASP A 194 -20.63 10.87 -3.07
C ASP A 194 -21.33 12.18 -2.70
N ARG A 195 -21.19 12.63 -1.45
CA ARG A 195 -21.75 13.92 -0.99
C ARG A 195 -21.18 15.11 -1.78
N LYS A 196 -19.90 15.03 -2.14
CA LYS A 196 -19.20 16.02 -2.97
C LYS A 196 -19.41 15.83 -4.48
N LYS A 197 -20.17 14.80 -4.89
CA LYS A 197 -20.45 14.45 -6.29
C LYS A 197 -19.20 14.13 -7.12
N TYR A 198 -18.17 13.57 -6.47
CA TYR A 198 -17.05 13.00 -7.18
C TYR A 198 -17.48 11.66 -7.76
N PRO A 199 -17.21 11.36 -9.05
CA PRO A 199 -17.37 10.02 -9.57
C PRO A 199 -16.44 9.11 -8.77
N ASN A 200 -17.01 8.07 -8.16
CA ASN A 200 -16.24 7.13 -7.36
C ASN A 200 -16.81 5.72 -7.47
N HIS A 201 -16.00 4.74 -7.06
CA HIS A 201 -16.36 3.33 -7.08
C HIS A 201 -15.54 2.55 -6.05
N LEU A 202 -16.15 1.56 -5.42
CA LEU A 202 -15.47 0.73 -4.41
C LEU A 202 -15.56 -0.75 -4.75
N PHE A 203 -14.41 -1.35 -4.98
CA PHE A 203 -14.28 -2.80 -5.06
C PHE A 203 -13.82 -3.36 -3.71
N VAL A 204 -14.58 -4.32 -3.19
CA VAL A 204 -14.22 -5.08 -1.98
C VAL A 204 -13.99 -6.54 -2.37
N PHE A 205 -12.85 -7.09 -1.98
CA PHE A 205 -12.50 -8.49 -2.24
C PHE A 205 -12.24 -9.27 -0.95
N ASP A 206 -12.33 -10.60 -1.02
CA ASP A 206 -11.96 -11.46 0.10
C ASP A 206 -10.42 -11.52 0.25
N GLY A 207 -9.90 -10.76 1.22
CA GLY A 207 -8.48 -10.64 1.50
C GLY A 207 -8.17 -9.58 2.57
N GLY A 208 -6.89 -9.43 2.91
CA GLY A 208 -6.40 -8.43 3.88
C GLY A 208 -5.73 -7.23 3.22
N ASN A 209 -4.74 -6.65 3.88
CA ASN A 209 -3.89 -5.58 3.34
C ASN A 209 -2.88 -6.18 2.35
N GLN A 210 -3.33 -6.37 1.11
CA GLN A 210 -2.54 -6.94 0.03
C GLN A 210 -2.98 -6.39 -1.31
N TRP A 211 -2.13 -6.53 -2.34
CA TRP A 211 -2.54 -6.23 -3.71
C TRP A 211 -3.79 -7.05 -4.09
N PRO A 212 -4.79 -6.41 -4.73
CA PRO A 212 -6.00 -7.11 -5.12
C PRO A 212 -5.73 -8.15 -6.20
N PRO A 213 -6.62 -9.16 -6.35
CA PRO A 213 -6.61 -10.03 -7.50
C PRO A 213 -6.66 -9.23 -8.81
N LYS A 214 -5.94 -9.72 -9.83
CA LYS A 214 -5.76 -9.02 -11.12
C LYS A 214 -7.09 -8.62 -11.79
N SER A 215 -8.14 -9.40 -11.58
CA SER A 215 -9.49 -9.11 -12.11
C SER A 215 -10.07 -7.80 -11.59
N TYR A 216 -9.70 -7.33 -10.40
CA TYR A 216 -10.16 -6.02 -9.90
C TYR A 216 -9.39 -4.85 -10.55
N LEU A 217 -8.10 -5.05 -10.87
CA LEU A 217 -7.32 -4.07 -11.62
C LEU A 217 -7.84 -3.94 -13.06
N GLU A 218 -8.23 -5.06 -13.67
CA GLU A 218 -8.91 -5.08 -14.97
C GLU A 218 -10.20 -4.25 -14.95
N LYS A 219 -11.08 -4.46 -13.96
CA LYS A 219 -12.31 -3.68 -13.83
C LYS A 219 -12.05 -2.19 -13.63
N ALA A 220 -10.99 -1.81 -12.93
CA ALA A 220 -10.63 -0.40 -12.77
C ALA A 220 -10.30 0.26 -14.12
N PHE A 221 -9.55 -0.42 -14.99
CA PHE A 221 -9.32 0.05 -16.36
C PHE A 221 -10.63 0.12 -17.17
N GLN A 222 -11.52 -0.86 -17.00
CA GLN A 222 -12.82 -0.84 -17.66
C GLN A 222 -13.64 0.38 -17.24
N LEU A 223 -13.72 0.68 -15.94
CA LEU A 223 -14.41 1.88 -15.42
C LEU A 223 -13.83 3.19 -15.99
N PHE A 224 -12.51 3.31 -16.12
CA PHE A 224 -11.90 4.47 -16.77
C PHE A 224 -12.27 4.59 -18.25
N THR A 225 -12.34 3.46 -18.98
CA THR A 225 -12.78 3.44 -20.37
C THR A 225 -14.27 3.80 -20.49
N LEU A 226 -15.11 3.29 -19.59
CA LEU A 226 -16.55 3.59 -19.54
C LEU A 226 -16.81 5.07 -19.27
N GLU A 227 -16.07 5.67 -18.33
CA GLU A 227 -16.16 7.10 -18.05
C GLU A 227 -15.73 7.95 -19.26
N ALA A 228 -14.66 7.53 -19.96
CA ALA A 228 -14.22 8.21 -21.17
C ALA A 228 -15.26 8.13 -22.30
N MET A 229 -15.98 7.01 -22.43
CA MET A 229 -17.10 6.86 -23.36
C MET A 229 -18.29 7.73 -22.97
N GLU A 230 -18.69 7.71 -21.70
CA GLU A 230 -19.82 8.51 -21.19
C GLU A 230 -19.60 10.01 -21.38
N LYS A 231 -18.35 10.48 -21.17
CA LYS A 231 -17.96 11.88 -21.38
C LYS A 231 -17.71 12.24 -22.85
N GLY A 232 -17.85 11.30 -23.79
CA GLY A 232 -17.57 11.51 -25.21
C GLY A 232 -16.10 11.82 -25.53
N VAL A 233 -15.17 11.41 -24.66
CA VAL A 233 -13.72 11.51 -24.91
C VAL A 233 -13.31 10.53 -26.00
N ILE A 234 -13.91 9.35 -25.98
CA ILE A 234 -13.80 8.33 -27.03
C ILE A 234 -15.20 7.93 -27.53
N PRO A 235 -15.34 7.41 -28.76
CA PRO A 235 -16.62 6.88 -29.24
C PRO A 235 -17.12 5.73 -28.38
N THR A 236 -18.45 5.61 -28.28
CA THR A 236 -19.06 4.48 -27.59
C THR A 236 -18.78 3.18 -28.34
N ASP A 237 -18.18 2.20 -27.65
CA ASP A 237 -18.02 0.83 -28.13
C ASP A 237 -19.03 -0.08 -27.43
N THR A 238 -20.09 -0.47 -28.15
CA THR A 238 -21.17 -1.30 -27.61
C THR A 238 -20.70 -2.72 -27.27
N THR A 239 -19.75 -3.26 -28.03
CA THR A 239 -19.21 -4.60 -27.76
C THR A 239 -18.34 -4.60 -26.51
N PHE A 240 -17.55 -3.55 -26.30
CA PHE A 240 -16.83 -3.36 -25.05
C PHE A 240 -17.78 -3.27 -23.85
N LEU A 241 -18.82 -2.41 -23.94
CA LEU A 241 -19.83 -2.23 -22.90
C LEU A 241 -20.49 -3.56 -22.48
N GLU A 242 -20.98 -4.34 -23.45
CA GLU A 242 -21.66 -5.60 -23.19
C GLU A 242 -20.70 -6.62 -22.55
N ASN A 243 -19.49 -6.77 -23.09
CA ASN A 243 -18.51 -7.72 -22.59
C ASN A 243 -18.02 -7.38 -21.17
N SER A 244 -17.75 -6.10 -20.90
CA SER A 244 -17.29 -5.66 -19.58
C SER A 244 -18.40 -5.75 -18.54
N TYR A 245 -19.66 -5.47 -18.92
CA TYR A 245 -20.83 -5.65 -18.06
C TYR A 245 -21.03 -7.12 -17.71
N ASP A 246 -21.02 -8.02 -18.70
CA ASP A 246 -21.20 -9.46 -18.48
C ASP A 246 -20.07 -10.04 -17.62
N PHE A 247 -18.83 -9.60 -17.84
CA PHE A 247 -17.68 -9.99 -17.01
C PHE A 247 -17.91 -9.70 -15.53
N GLN A 248 -18.42 -8.51 -15.20
CA GLN A 248 -18.70 -8.12 -13.82
C GLN A 248 -19.96 -8.80 -13.26
N LEU A 249 -20.98 -9.02 -14.09
CA LEU A 249 -22.22 -9.69 -13.68
C LEU A 249 -22.00 -11.16 -13.28
N ILE A 250 -20.97 -11.83 -13.82
CA ILE A 250 -20.58 -13.17 -13.39
C ILE A 250 -20.20 -13.19 -11.90
N GLU A 251 -19.46 -12.19 -11.42
CA GLU A 251 -19.08 -12.10 -10.01
C GLU A 251 -20.29 -11.83 -9.11
N VAL A 252 -21.18 -10.93 -9.51
CA VAL A 252 -22.45 -10.68 -8.81
C VAL A 252 -23.22 -12.00 -8.62
N ARG A 253 -23.31 -12.83 -9.67
CA ARG A 253 -23.99 -14.14 -9.59
C ARG A 253 -23.28 -15.09 -8.63
N GLN A 254 -21.94 -15.10 -8.60
CA GLN A 254 -21.17 -15.91 -7.64
C GLN A 254 -21.41 -15.47 -6.20
N LEU A 255 -21.44 -14.15 -5.93
CA LEU A 255 -21.73 -13.60 -4.61
C LEU A 255 -23.15 -13.97 -4.14
N LEU A 256 -24.14 -13.87 -5.03
CA LEU A 256 -25.51 -14.30 -4.74
C LEU A 256 -25.58 -15.79 -4.39
N GLN A 257 -24.84 -16.65 -5.11
CA GLN A 257 -24.78 -18.09 -4.84
C GLN A 257 -24.11 -18.41 -3.49
N LYS A 258 -23.08 -17.65 -3.12
CA LYS A 258 -22.39 -17.76 -1.81
C LYS A 258 -23.18 -17.13 -0.66
N ASN A 259 -24.36 -16.56 -0.93
CA ASN A 259 -25.15 -15.80 0.05
C ASN A 259 -24.40 -14.57 0.60
N GLU A 260 -23.46 -14.02 -0.16
CA GLU A 260 -22.76 -12.75 0.12
C GLU A 260 -23.59 -11.56 -0.39
N LEU A 261 -24.79 -11.41 0.15
CA LEU A 261 -25.83 -10.54 -0.41
C LEU A 261 -25.49 -9.06 -0.32
N LEU A 262 -24.73 -8.62 0.69
CA LEU A 262 -24.25 -7.23 0.77
C LEU A 262 -23.26 -6.87 -0.33
N ASN A 263 -22.28 -7.75 -0.59
CA ASN A 263 -21.30 -7.51 -1.64
C ASN A 263 -21.96 -7.56 -3.02
N ALA A 264 -22.85 -8.53 -3.24
CA ALA A 264 -23.64 -8.60 -4.46
C ALA A 264 -24.46 -7.31 -4.66
N TYR A 265 -25.11 -6.84 -3.60
CA TYR A 265 -25.87 -5.60 -3.62
C TYR A 265 -25.01 -4.38 -3.98
N SER A 266 -23.86 -4.20 -3.32
CA SER A 266 -22.93 -3.11 -3.62
C SER A 266 -22.52 -3.14 -5.08
N GLN A 267 -22.03 -4.28 -5.56
CA GLN A 267 -21.60 -4.45 -6.96
C GLN A 267 -22.74 -4.21 -7.97
N MET A 268 -23.98 -4.53 -7.63
CA MET A 268 -25.11 -4.22 -8.50
C MET A 268 -25.44 -2.71 -8.53
N GLU A 269 -25.33 -1.99 -7.41
CA GLU A 269 -25.49 -0.52 -7.40
C GLU A 269 -24.36 0.16 -8.18
N ASP A 270 -23.15 -0.32 -8.00
CA ASP A 270 -21.94 0.04 -8.72
C ASP A 270 -22.09 -0.14 -10.25
N LEU A 271 -22.59 -1.31 -10.69
CA LEU A 271 -22.91 -1.55 -12.10
C LEU A 271 -24.00 -0.62 -12.63
N LEU A 272 -25.04 -0.36 -11.83
CA LEU A 272 -26.10 0.56 -12.22
C LEU A 272 -25.57 1.98 -12.42
N GLN A 273 -24.63 2.42 -11.57
CA GLN A 273 -23.98 3.72 -11.68
C GLN A 273 -23.06 3.81 -12.89
N ALA A 274 -22.19 2.82 -13.11
CA ALA A 274 -21.18 2.86 -14.18
C ALA A 274 -21.77 2.66 -15.59
N TYR A 275 -22.82 1.84 -15.72
CA TYR A 275 -23.37 1.47 -17.03
C TYR A 275 -24.72 2.11 -17.34
N GLY A 276 -25.45 2.62 -16.34
CA GLY A 276 -26.83 3.08 -16.50
C GLY A 276 -27.02 4.29 -17.42
N GLY A 277 -25.97 5.08 -17.66
CA GLY A 277 -25.98 6.17 -18.64
C GLY A 277 -25.85 5.70 -20.09
N GLN A 278 -25.41 4.46 -20.31
CA GLN A 278 -25.05 3.92 -21.62
C GLN A 278 -25.79 2.61 -21.96
N MET A 279 -26.47 1.99 -20.99
CA MET A 279 -27.17 0.71 -21.13
C MET A 279 -28.51 0.68 -20.38
N GLU A 280 -29.46 -0.07 -20.92
CA GLU A 280 -30.75 -0.33 -20.25
C GLU A 280 -30.62 -1.45 -19.21
N LEU A 281 -30.79 -1.10 -17.93
CA LEU A 281 -30.49 -1.98 -16.79
C LEU A 281 -31.72 -2.32 -15.93
N ASP A 282 -32.92 -2.35 -16.51
CA ASP A 282 -34.16 -2.57 -15.76
C ASP A 282 -34.21 -3.92 -15.03
N SER A 283 -33.59 -4.96 -15.58
CA SER A 283 -33.45 -6.26 -14.90
C SER A 283 -32.63 -6.12 -13.62
N LEU A 284 -31.47 -5.46 -13.69
CA LEU A 284 -30.59 -5.20 -12.55
C LEU A 284 -31.29 -4.34 -11.49
N LYS A 285 -31.98 -3.27 -11.89
CA LYS A 285 -32.79 -2.43 -10.99
C LYS A 285 -33.84 -3.26 -10.24
N ASN A 286 -34.48 -4.22 -10.91
CA ASN A 286 -35.48 -5.08 -10.30
C ASN A 286 -34.87 -6.11 -9.34
N GLU A 287 -33.71 -6.66 -9.65
CA GLU A 287 -32.96 -7.55 -8.75
C GLU A 287 -32.54 -6.81 -7.47
N ILE A 288 -31.98 -5.60 -7.59
CA ILE A 288 -31.65 -4.72 -6.46
C ILE A 288 -32.89 -4.49 -5.57
N LYS A 289 -34.05 -4.15 -6.17
CA LYS A 289 -35.31 -3.95 -5.43
C LYS A 289 -35.78 -5.21 -4.70
N LYS A 290 -35.60 -6.39 -5.29
CA LYS A 290 -35.92 -7.68 -4.65
C LYS A 290 -34.98 -7.94 -3.48
N LEU A 291 -33.67 -7.73 -3.69
CA LEU A 291 -32.65 -7.97 -2.68
C LEU A 291 -32.83 -7.07 -1.45
N LYS A 292 -33.18 -5.79 -1.64
CA LYS A 292 -33.53 -4.84 -0.55
C LYS A 292 -34.65 -5.37 0.37
N LYS A 293 -35.55 -6.21 -0.14
CA LYS A 293 -36.68 -6.80 0.61
C LYS A 293 -36.32 -8.14 1.26
N ASP A 294 -35.24 -8.79 0.84
CA ASP A 294 -34.79 -10.06 1.42
C ASP A 294 -34.43 -9.87 2.91
N SER A 295 -34.89 -10.79 3.76
CA SER A 295 -34.63 -10.73 5.20
C SER A 295 -33.16 -11.01 5.53
N ARG A 296 -32.50 -11.89 4.78
CA ARG A 296 -31.07 -12.22 4.93
C ARG A 296 -30.19 -11.03 4.60
N PHE A 297 -30.50 -10.32 3.52
CA PHE A 297 -29.83 -9.06 3.17
C PHE A 297 -29.97 -8.02 4.29
N ARG A 298 -31.20 -7.81 4.80
CA ARG A 298 -31.44 -6.87 5.91
C ARG A 298 -30.76 -7.28 7.21
N ALA A 299 -30.59 -8.58 7.46
CA ALA A 299 -29.84 -9.09 8.60
C ALA A 299 -28.33 -8.79 8.43
N GLN A 300 -27.74 -9.19 7.30
CA GLN A 300 -26.33 -8.90 6.99
C GLN A 300 -26.04 -7.40 7.07
N ARG A 301 -26.89 -6.55 6.50
CA ARG A 301 -26.70 -5.08 6.55
C ARG A 301 -26.64 -4.53 7.97
N ARG A 302 -27.47 -5.08 8.86
CA ARG A 302 -27.55 -4.63 10.25
C ARG A 302 -26.34 -5.12 11.04
N GLU A 303 -25.91 -6.35 10.77
CA GLU A 303 -24.70 -6.93 11.34
C GLU A 303 -23.45 -6.15 10.90
N GLU A 304 -23.30 -5.86 9.62
CA GLU A 304 -22.19 -5.06 9.08
C GLU A 304 -22.13 -3.68 9.76
N LYS A 305 -23.25 -2.97 9.85
CA LYS A 305 -23.32 -1.67 10.52
C LYS A 305 -22.90 -1.77 11.99
N ASN A 306 -23.34 -2.81 12.70
CA ASN A 306 -22.96 -3.02 14.08
C ASN A 306 -21.47 -3.33 14.21
N THR A 307 -20.92 -4.15 13.31
CA THR A 307 -19.50 -4.50 13.26
C THR A 307 -18.63 -3.26 13.06
N PHE A 308 -18.93 -2.40 12.09
CA PHE A 308 -18.18 -1.15 11.89
C PHE A 308 -18.30 -0.20 13.07
N PHE A 309 -19.48 -0.09 13.69
CA PHE A 309 -19.64 0.73 14.88
C PHE A 309 -18.77 0.24 16.05
N GLN A 310 -18.74 -1.08 16.29
CA GLN A 310 -17.85 -1.67 17.30
C GLN A 310 -16.38 -1.51 16.95
N GLU A 311 -16.03 -1.54 15.66
CA GLU A 311 -14.67 -1.29 15.20
C GLU A 311 -14.22 0.13 15.52
N THR A 312 -15.04 1.14 15.22
CA THR A 312 -14.74 2.55 15.52
C THR A 312 -14.47 2.77 17.00
N LEU A 313 -15.37 2.30 17.88
CA LEU A 313 -15.21 2.47 19.32
C LEU A 313 -13.91 1.85 19.84
N ARG A 314 -13.54 0.67 19.35
CA ARG A 314 -12.30 0.01 19.76
C ARG A 314 -11.05 0.70 19.23
N LYS A 315 -11.10 1.25 18.02
CA LYS A 315 -10.00 2.04 17.47
C LYS A 315 -9.78 3.32 18.27
N GLU A 316 -10.85 4.01 18.63
CA GLU A 316 -10.80 5.18 19.51
C GLU A 316 -10.20 4.84 20.89
N ASP A 317 -10.59 3.71 21.49
CA ASP A 317 -9.95 3.22 22.72
C ASP A 317 -8.45 2.96 22.51
N TYR A 318 -8.07 2.25 21.44
CA TYR A 318 -6.66 1.94 21.15
C TYR A 318 -5.82 3.20 20.94
N GLU A 319 -6.33 4.18 20.20
CA GLU A 319 -5.68 5.47 19.98
C GLU A 319 -5.47 6.21 21.30
N PHE A 320 -6.54 6.36 22.08
CA PHE A 320 -6.50 7.06 23.36
C PHE A 320 -5.50 6.43 24.34
N TYR A 321 -5.59 5.11 24.56
CA TYR A 321 -4.71 4.45 25.52
C TYR A 321 -3.26 4.37 25.04
N LEU A 322 -3.00 4.25 23.73
CA LEU A 322 -1.63 4.26 23.23
C LEU A 322 -0.98 5.62 23.44
N GLU A 323 -1.69 6.70 23.09
CA GLU A 323 -1.21 8.06 23.31
C GLU A 323 -0.98 8.36 24.79
N GLU A 324 -1.91 7.96 25.66
CA GLU A 324 -1.78 8.12 27.12
C GLU A 324 -0.58 7.33 27.67
N ASP A 325 -0.41 6.07 27.24
CA ASP A 325 0.65 5.20 27.72
C ASP A 325 2.04 5.72 27.32
N ILE A 326 2.19 6.19 26.07
CA ILE A 326 3.43 6.80 25.60
C ILE A 326 3.73 8.08 26.37
N ALA A 327 2.75 8.98 26.52
CA ALA A 327 2.95 10.26 27.18
C ALA A 327 3.29 10.16 28.68
N THR A 328 2.97 9.02 29.31
CA THR A 328 3.15 8.80 30.75
C THR A 328 4.10 7.64 31.10
N TYR A 329 4.70 7.00 30.10
CA TYR A 329 5.53 5.79 30.22
C TYR A 329 4.84 4.68 31.04
N ASN A 330 3.58 4.40 30.73
CA ASN A 330 2.72 3.54 31.55
C ASN A 330 2.91 2.04 31.25
N TYR A 331 4.03 1.48 31.70
CA TYR A 331 4.29 0.03 31.60
C TYR A 331 3.24 -0.85 32.29
N ASN A 332 2.50 -0.32 33.28
CA ASN A 332 1.45 -1.08 33.97
C ASN A 332 0.27 -1.43 33.05
N ASN A 333 0.08 -0.68 31.96
CA ASN A 333 -1.03 -0.91 31.02
C ASN A 333 -0.74 -2.00 29.98
N LEU A 334 0.47 -2.56 29.93
CA LEU A 334 0.79 -3.71 29.07
C LEU A 334 -0.17 -4.90 29.28
N GLY A 335 -0.67 -5.07 30.52
CA GLY A 335 -1.70 -6.07 30.83
C GLY A 335 -3.03 -5.83 30.12
N TRP A 336 -3.42 -4.57 29.92
CA TRP A 336 -4.61 -4.21 29.15
C TRP A 336 -4.43 -4.53 27.66
N TRP A 337 -3.28 -4.20 27.07
CA TRP A 337 -2.97 -4.55 25.68
C TRP A 337 -3.01 -6.06 25.44
N LYS A 338 -2.46 -6.84 26.37
CA LYS A 338 -2.56 -8.31 26.33
C LYS A 338 -4.02 -8.78 26.37
N PHE A 339 -4.83 -8.22 27.27
CA PHE A 339 -6.26 -8.53 27.33
C PHE A 339 -7.01 -8.16 26.04
N GLN A 340 -6.64 -7.06 25.37
CA GLN A 340 -7.19 -6.69 24.07
C GLN A 340 -6.85 -7.72 23.00
N MET A 341 -5.60 -8.19 22.93
CA MET A 341 -5.19 -9.23 21.98
C MET A 341 -5.89 -10.56 22.22
N GLU A 342 -6.01 -11.00 23.47
CA GLU A 342 -6.79 -12.20 23.82
C GLU A 342 -8.28 -12.06 23.46
N SER A 343 -8.82 -10.84 23.55
CA SER A 343 -10.19 -10.54 23.14
C SER A 343 -10.38 -10.61 21.63
N LEU A 344 -9.36 -10.23 20.84
CA LEU A 344 -9.35 -10.42 19.39
C LEU A 344 -9.24 -11.91 19.03
N ASP A 345 -8.39 -12.69 19.71
CA ASP A 345 -8.28 -14.13 19.49
C ASP A 345 -9.63 -14.84 19.69
N LYS A 346 -10.36 -14.46 20.75
CA LYS A 346 -11.71 -14.97 21.01
C LYS A 346 -12.71 -14.58 19.91
N LEU A 347 -12.56 -13.42 19.28
CA LEU A 347 -13.39 -13.01 18.14
C LEU A 347 -13.06 -13.80 16.87
N GLU A 348 -11.79 -14.07 16.62
CA GLU A 348 -11.33 -14.88 15.48
C GLU A 348 -11.82 -16.33 15.55
N GLN A 349 -12.02 -16.86 16.77
CA GLN A 349 -12.52 -18.22 16.99
C GLN A 349 -14.04 -18.35 16.85
N LYS A 350 -14.80 -17.26 16.70
CA LYS A 350 -16.25 -17.32 16.53
C LYS A 350 -16.64 -17.84 15.15
N ASP A 351 -17.77 -18.55 15.08
CA ASP A 351 -18.40 -18.99 13.83
C ASP A 351 -19.20 -17.83 13.17
N SER A 352 -18.50 -16.73 12.89
CA SER A 352 -19.02 -15.55 12.20
C SER A 352 -17.90 -14.92 11.38
N GLU A 353 -18.07 -14.89 10.05
CA GLU A 353 -17.11 -14.27 9.13
C GLU A 353 -16.88 -12.79 9.49
N ASN A 354 -17.93 -12.04 9.81
CA ASN A 354 -17.82 -10.64 10.24
C ASN A 354 -17.00 -10.46 11.52
N SER A 355 -17.12 -11.38 12.48
CA SER A 355 -16.32 -11.33 13.71
C SER A 355 -14.85 -11.57 13.43
N ARG A 356 -14.54 -12.52 12.53
CA ARG A 356 -13.17 -12.81 12.09
C ARG A 356 -12.56 -11.64 11.33
N ASP A 357 -13.32 -11.05 10.40
CA ASP A 357 -12.85 -9.91 9.62
C ASP A 357 -12.65 -8.67 10.51
N LEU A 358 -13.52 -8.43 11.49
CA LEU A 358 -13.35 -7.37 12.49
C LEU A 358 -12.06 -7.54 13.28
N ALA A 359 -11.81 -8.74 13.81
CA ALA A 359 -10.63 -9.01 14.60
C ALA A 359 -9.35 -8.85 13.77
N ALA A 360 -9.34 -9.34 12.53
CA ALA A 360 -8.22 -9.16 11.61
C ALA A 360 -7.95 -7.66 11.32
N ARG A 361 -8.99 -6.86 11.07
CA ARG A 361 -8.83 -5.41 10.85
C ARG A 361 -8.31 -4.69 12.08
N LEU A 362 -8.84 -4.99 13.27
CA LEU A 362 -8.39 -4.36 14.53
C LEU A 362 -6.95 -4.74 14.87
N ARG A 363 -6.57 -6.01 14.67
CA ARG A 363 -5.19 -6.46 14.89
C ARG A 363 -4.22 -5.78 13.93
N ALA A 364 -4.57 -5.72 12.64
CA ALA A 364 -3.74 -5.05 11.64
C ALA A 364 -3.65 -3.54 11.92
N TYR A 365 -4.74 -2.91 12.38
CA TYR A 365 -4.77 -1.51 12.77
C TYR A 365 -3.81 -1.21 13.92
N ILE A 366 -3.94 -1.92 15.05
CA ILE A 366 -3.07 -1.75 16.22
C ILE A 366 -1.60 -1.90 15.84
N ASN A 367 -1.29 -2.90 15.02
CA ASN A 367 0.09 -3.17 14.63
C ASN A 367 0.66 -2.06 13.75
N ALA A 368 -0.11 -1.57 12.78
CA ALA A 368 0.31 -0.44 11.95
C ALA A 368 0.46 0.85 12.76
N TYR A 369 -0.47 1.10 13.68
CA TYR A 369 -0.48 2.31 14.50
C TYR A 369 0.72 2.35 15.45
N ILE A 370 1.03 1.25 16.16
CA ILE A 370 2.23 1.17 17.01
C ILE A 370 3.51 1.31 16.17
N GLU A 371 3.56 0.69 14.97
CA GLU A 371 4.71 0.80 14.06
C GLU A 371 4.97 2.25 13.61
N ASP A 372 3.91 2.99 13.31
CA ASP A 372 4.02 4.41 12.96
C ASP A 372 4.61 5.24 14.13
N TYR A 373 4.22 4.96 15.38
CA TYR A 373 4.84 5.61 16.55
C TYR A 373 6.31 5.21 16.75
N ILE A 374 6.65 3.93 16.59
CA ILE A 374 8.05 3.47 16.61
C ILE A 374 8.88 4.25 15.58
N LEU A 375 8.34 4.41 14.36
CA LEU A 375 9.00 5.14 13.29
C LEU A 375 9.17 6.63 13.62
N ILE A 376 8.16 7.26 14.23
CA ILE A 376 8.21 8.67 14.62
C ILE A 376 9.29 8.86 15.69
N VAL A 377 9.20 8.12 16.81
CA VAL A 377 10.09 8.26 17.97
C VAL A 377 11.54 7.93 17.59
N SER A 378 11.77 6.87 16.80
CA SER A 378 13.13 6.48 16.38
C SER A 378 13.81 7.47 15.44
N ARG A 379 13.07 8.41 14.84
CA ARG A 379 13.59 9.43 13.92
C ARG A 379 13.77 10.81 14.55
N GLU A 380 13.43 10.95 15.83
CA GLU A 380 13.66 12.20 16.56
C GLU A 380 15.16 12.47 16.74
N GLU A 381 15.53 13.75 16.81
CA GLU A 381 16.94 14.14 17.04
C GLU A 381 17.44 13.63 18.40
N ASN A 382 16.56 13.67 19.40
CA ASN A 382 16.79 13.06 20.71
C ASN A 382 15.71 11.99 20.91
N VAL A 383 16.08 10.73 20.64
CA VAL A 383 15.16 9.59 20.75
C VAL A 383 14.70 9.43 22.20
N ASP A 384 13.38 9.38 22.40
CA ASP A 384 12.79 8.99 23.67
C ASP A 384 12.90 7.47 23.86
N GLU A 385 13.96 7.04 24.54
CA GLU A 385 14.28 5.63 24.76
C GLU A 385 13.22 4.89 25.60
N GLU A 386 12.56 5.58 26.53
CA GLU A 386 11.51 4.99 27.38
C GLU A 386 10.23 4.75 26.56
N ALA A 387 9.80 5.74 25.78
CA ALA A 387 8.67 5.56 24.87
C ALA A 387 8.94 4.45 23.84
N LEU A 388 10.13 4.44 23.25
CA LEU A 388 10.51 3.44 22.26
C LEU A 388 10.56 2.03 22.88
N LEU A 389 11.11 1.88 24.09
CA LEU A 389 11.10 0.59 24.80
C LEU A 389 9.67 0.11 25.05
N LEU A 390 8.80 0.97 25.56
CA LEU A 390 7.39 0.65 25.80
C LEU A 390 6.68 0.19 24.51
N LEU A 391 6.89 0.90 23.40
CA LEU A 391 6.33 0.54 22.10
C LEU A 391 6.83 -0.82 21.59
N GLN A 392 8.12 -1.10 21.73
CA GLN A 392 8.71 -2.40 21.36
C GLN A 392 8.15 -3.53 22.23
N MET A 393 7.99 -3.29 23.54
CA MET A 393 7.33 -4.24 24.45
C MET A 393 5.87 -4.48 24.02
N MET A 394 5.12 -3.46 23.65
CA MET A 394 3.76 -3.62 23.11
C MET A 394 3.75 -4.46 21.82
N LYS A 395 4.74 -4.32 20.94
CA LYS A 395 4.85 -5.14 19.73
C LYS A 395 5.09 -6.62 20.02
N THR A 396 5.79 -6.96 21.10
CA THR A 396 5.88 -8.37 21.54
C THR A 396 4.52 -8.95 21.98
N ILE A 397 3.55 -8.11 22.35
CA ILE A 397 2.19 -8.52 22.73
C ILE A 397 1.28 -8.60 21.50
N THR A 398 1.37 -7.63 20.59
CA THR A 398 0.48 -7.49 19.43
C THR A 398 0.93 -8.30 18.22
N GLU A 399 2.22 -8.66 18.17
CA GLU A 399 2.86 -9.48 17.14
C GLU A 399 3.91 -10.45 17.73
N PRO A 400 3.52 -11.35 18.66
CA PRO A 400 4.45 -12.22 19.41
C PRO A 400 5.26 -13.21 18.56
N GLY A 401 4.89 -13.40 17.29
CA GLY A 401 5.61 -14.26 16.36
C GLY A 401 6.80 -13.60 15.68
N ASN A 402 7.01 -12.29 15.87
CA ASN A 402 8.06 -11.53 15.19
C ASN A 402 9.25 -11.31 16.13
N PRO A 403 10.41 -11.96 15.89
CA PRO A 403 11.55 -11.90 16.79
C PRO A 403 12.22 -10.53 16.86
N GLU A 404 12.07 -9.69 15.83
CA GLU A 404 12.72 -8.38 15.75
C GLU A 404 12.32 -7.47 16.92
N TYR A 405 11.06 -7.51 17.37
CA TYR A 405 10.62 -6.68 18.50
C TYR A 405 11.20 -7.15 19.82
N TYR A 406 11.37 -8.46 20.01
CA TYR A 406 12.06 -8.98 21.20
C TYR A 406 13.53 -8.58 21.20
N LEU A 407 14.21 -8.70 20.05
CA LEU A 407 15.60 -8.26 19.90
C LEU A 407 15.74 -6.75 20.16
N ALA A 408 14.79 -5.94 19.68
CA ALA A 408 14.74 -4.51 19.96
C ALA A 408 14.58 -4.22 21.46
N VAL A 409 13.67 -4.90 22.16
CA VAL A 409 13.51 -4.78 23.62
C VAL A 409 14.80 -5.16 24.35
N ILE A 410 15.42 -6.30 24.01
CA ILE A 410 16.67 -6.76 24.67
C ILE A 410 17.79 -5.73 24.49
N SER A 411 17.98 -5.25 23.25
CA SER A 411 18.98 -4.22 22.92
C SER A 411 18.74 -2.93 23.69
N GLN A 412 17.50 -2.45 23.71
CA GLN A 412 17.13 -1.18 24.31
C GLN A 412 17.16 -1.22 25.84
N SER A 413 16.66 -2.28 26.47
CA SER A 413 16.78 -2.46 27.92
C SER A 413 18.25 -2.56 28.35
N ALA A 414 19.10 -3.25 27.58
CA ALA A 414 20.53 -3.30 27.84
C ALA A 414 21.21 -1.93 27.72
N LYS A 415 20.80 -1.11 26.75
CA LYS A 415 21.26 0.28 26.59
C LYS A 415 20.90 1.16 27.79
N LEU A 416 19.79 0.89 28.45
CA LEU A 416 19.31 1.57 29.66
C LEU A 416 19.80 0.93 30.97
N ASP A 417 20.74 -0.03 30.90
CA ASP A 417 21.24 -0.81 32.03
C ASP A 417 20.17 -1.61 32.80
N ASP A 418 19.00 -1.83 32.21
CA ASP A 418 17.95 -2.72 32.73
C ASP A 418 18.16 -4.16 32.22
N TYR A 419 19.18 -4.82 32.77
CA TYR A 419 19.50 -6.20 32.42
C TYR A 419 18.42 -7.18 32.87
N GLY A 420 17.63 -6.85 33.89
CA GLY A 420 16.52 -7.69 34.34
C GLY A 420 15.46 -7.85 33.24
N THR A 421 15.02 -6.74 32.65
CA THR A 421 14.08 -6.76 31.53
C THR A 421 14.69 -7.40 30.29
N ALA A 422 15.96 -7.11 29.99
CA ALA A 422 16.65 -7.71 28.85
C ALA A 422 16.73 -9.25 28.95
N LEU A 423 17.05 -9.79 30.13
CA LEU A 423 17.11 -11.24 30.37
C LEU A 423 15.72 -11.89 30.29
N PHE A 424 14.68 -11.22 30.82
CA PHE A 424 13.31 -11.71 30.71
C PHE A 424 12.87 -11.84 29.24
N TYR A 425 13.09 -10.79 28.44
CA TYR A 425 12.71 -10.82 27.01
C TYR A 425 13.58 -11.75 26.15
N LEU A 426 14.84 -11.98 26.54
CA LEU A 426 15.66 -13.05 25.96
C LEU A 426 15.00 -14.41 26.15
N GLU A 427 14.56 -14.73 27.37
CA GLU A 427 13.91 -16.00 27.65
C GLU A 427 12.57 -16.13 26.89
N GLU A 428 11.74 -15.07 26.89
CA GLU A 428 10.48 -15.06 26.14
C GLU A 428 10.70 -15.25 24.63
N LEU A 429 11.73 -14.63 24.04
CA LEU A 429 12.12 -14.86 22.64
C LEU A 429 12.49 -16.33 22.41
N LEU A 430 13.28 -16.95 23.29
CA LEU A 430 13.69 -18.34 23.12
C LEU A 430 12.52 -19.32 23.25
N LYS A 431 11.50 -19.00 24.06
CA LYS A 431 10.24 -19.76 24.15
C LYS A 431 9.44 -19.75 22.85
N THR A 432 9.59 -18.74 21.99
CA THR A 432 8.96 -18.73 20.64
C THR A 432 9.56 -19.77 19.69
N GLY A 433 10.72 -20.34 20.03
CA GLY A 433 11.46 -21.25 19.15
C GLY A 433 12.57 -20.57 18.34
N TYR A 434 12.92 -19.31 18.64
CA TYR A 434 14.05 -18.60 18.03
C TYR A 434 15.39 -19.27 18.37
N ARG A 435 16.26 -19.51 17.37
CA ARG A 435 17.50 -20.29 17.53
C ARG A 435 18.72 -19.67 16.83
N ASP A 436 18.68 -18.39 16.45
CA ASP A 436 19.85 -17.74 15.86
C ASP A 436 20.78 -17.19 16.97
N GLN A 437 21.71 -18.03 17.41
CA GLN A 437 22.68 -17.69 18.45
C GLN A 437 23.66 -16.59 17.99
N GLU A 438 23.95 -16.50 16.68
CA GLU A 438 24.88 -15.49 16.16
C GLU A 438 24.30 -14.09 16.32
N VAL A 439 23.01 -13.91 16.03
CA VAL A 439 22.31 -12.64 16.26
C VAL A 439 22.32 -12.27 17.74
N LEU A 440 22.01 -13.21 18.65
CA LEU A 440 21.97 -12.93 20.09
C LEU A 440 23.33 -12.47 20.65
N TYR A 441 24.43 -13.08 20.20
CA TYR A 441 25.76 -12.67 20.65
C TYR A 441 26.28 -11.40 19.96
N ASN A 442 25.68 -10.95 18.86
CA ASN A 442 26.10 -9.75 18.13
C ASN A 442 25.09 -8.60 18.21
N LEU A 443 24.04 -8.75 19.02
CA LEU A 443 23.00 -7.75 19.20
C LEU A 443 23.60 -6.44 19.74
N GLU A 444 23.21 -5.31 19.14
CA GLU A 444 23.71 -3.99 19.51
C GLU A 444 23.43 -3.68 21.00
N HIS A 445 24.27 -2.86 21.63
CA HIS A 445 24.17 -2.45 23.04
C HIS A 445 24.25 -3.56 24.11
N THR A 446 24.30 -4.85 23.73
CA THR A 446 24.30 -5.98 24.68
C THR A 446 25.69 -6.45 25.15
N ALA A 447 26.75 -5.69 24.87
CA ALA A 447 28.13 -6.16 25.09
C ALA A 447 28.43 -6.54 26.55
N LEU A 448 27.86 -5.80 27.52
CA LEU A 448 27.98 -6.09 28.95
C LEU A 448 26.99 -7.15 29.42
N LEU A 449 25.77 -7.15 28.88
CA LEU A 449 24.75 -8.17 29.17
C LEU A 449 25.24 -9.58 28.80
N ARG A 450 25.82 -9.76 27.61
CA ARG A 450 26.20 -11.09 27.11
C ARG A 450 27.36 -11.75 27.86
N ILE A 451 28.09 -11.01 28.68
CA ILE A 451 29.18 -11.56 29.52
C ILE A 451 28.70 -11.91 30.93
N THR A 452 27.44 -11.60 31.30
CA THR A 452 26.94 -11.95 32.63
C THR A 452 26.68 -13.46 32.73
N PRO A 453 26.82 -14.05 33.94
CA PRO A 453 26.49 -15.45 34.17
C PRO A 453 25.04 -15.79 33.82
N GLU A 454 24.09 -14.88 34.11
CA GLU A 454 22.66 -15.08 33.89
C GLU A 454 22.32 -15.21 32.40
N PHE A 455 22.90 -14.34 31.56
CA PHE A 455 22.71 -14.43 30.11
C PHE A 455 23.19 -15.79 29.59
N ASN A 456 24.40 -16.20 29.98
CA ASN A 456 24.99 -17.44 29.51
C ASN A 456 24.29 -18.68 30.10
N ALA A 457 23.70 -18.59 31.29
CA ALA A 457 22.85 -19.63 31.85
C ALA A 457 21.59 -19.84 31.01
N ILE A 458 20.89 -18.75 30.64
CA ILE A 458 19.73 -18.82 29.74
C ILE A 458 20.14 -19.41 28.39
N ILE A 459 21.23 -18.93 27.78
CA ILE A 459 21.70 -19.47 26.50
C ILE A 459 22.03 -20.97 26.61
N ALA A 460 22.74 -21.39 27.66
CA ALA A 460 23.07 -22.80 27.87
C ALA A 460 21.84 -23.68 28.03
N GLU A 461 20.78 -23.21 28.69
CA GLU A 461 19.53 -23.96 28.85
C GLU A 461 18.87 -24.29 27.49
N TYR A 462 18.83 -23.32 26.58
CA TYR A 462 18.12 -23.45 25.30
C TYR A 462 18.99 -24.00 24.16
N PHE A 463 20.31 -23.78 24.19
CA PHE A 463 21.25 -24.20 23.14
C PHE A 463 22.15 -25.38 23.55
N LYS A 464 22.20 -25.74 24.84
CA LYS A 464 23.15 -26.72 25.41
C LYS A 464 24.62 -26.36 25.21
N ASP A 465 24.89 -25.10 24.91
CA ASP A 465 26.21 -24.52 24.70
C ASP A 465 26.11 -23.02 25.01
N ALA A 466 27.17 -22.43 25.58
CA ALA A 466 27.26 -21.01 25.86
C ALA A 466 28.69 -20.52 25.61
N ARG A 467 28.82 -19.30 25.06
CA ARG A 467 30.12 -18.76 24.63
C ARG A 467 31.05 -18.43 25.80
N TYR A 468 30.51 -18.14 26.97
CA TYR A 468 31.27 -17.82 28.18
C TYR A 468 30.95 -18.84 29.28
N GLU A 469 31.96 -19.22 30.06
CA GLU A 469 31.80 -20.16 31.18
C GLU A 469 30.93 -19.54 32.29
N ILE A 470 29.98 -20.31 32.81
CA ILE A 470 29.16 -19.93 33.96
C ILE A 470 30.00 -20.22 35.21
N ILE A 471 30.48 -19.18 35.87
CA ILE A 471 31.15 -19.30 37.17
C ILE A 471 30.08 -19.09 38.24
N GLU A 472 29.66 -20.18 38.92
CA GLU A 472 28.77 -20.08 40.08
C GLU A 472 29.53 -19.45 41.26
N GLU A 473 28.98 -18.38 41.85
CA GLU A 473 29.47 -17.77 43.10
C GLU A 473 29.05 -18.57 44.35
#